data_AF-A0A2D6X2W0-F1
#
_entry.id   AF-A0A2D6X2W0-F1
#
_cell.length_a   1.000
_cell.length_b   1.000
_cell.length_c   1.000
_cell.angle_alpha   90.00
_cell.angle_beta   90.00
_cell.angle_gamma   90.00
#
_symmetry.space_group_name_H-M   'P 1'
#
loop_
_entity.id
_entity.type
_entity.pdbx_description
1 polymer ?
#
loop_
_entity_poly.entity_id
_entity_poly.type
_entity_poly.pdbx_seq_one_letter_code
_entity_poly.pdbx_strand_id
1 'polypeptide(L)'
;MTYESERNEYEEYAEEQTFHTSNRLAPEGDQKVVLVDIDETICFYTGKRQYNLAEPSHENIEKINKLYDEGWRVIYWTARGGSEKSKKTGACYYEFTWKQLESWGCKFHDLSTGTKGKCVKPIYDLVIDDKSKRIEEI
;
A
#
# COMPACT_ATOMS: atom_id res chain seq x y z
N MET A 1 26.35 32.05 0.38
CA MET A 1 27.35 31.15 -0.22
C MET A 1 27.13 29.77 0.38
N THR A 2 26.21 28.96 -0.16
CA THR A 2 26.05 27.53 0.23
C THR A 2 25.26 26.75 -0.81
N TYR A 3 24.17 27.28 -1.37
CA TYR A 3 23.34 26.53 -2.34
C TYR A 3 23.98 26.30 -3.71
N GLU A 4 24.77 27.25 -4.21
CA GLU A 4 25.45 27.09 -5.51
C GLU A 4 26.62 26.11 -5.42
N SER A 5 27.33 26.06 -4.30
CA SER A 5 28.39 25.08 -4.07
C SER A 5 27.83 23.67 -3.88
N GLU A 6 26.73 23.53 -3.13
CA GLU A 6 26.04 22.24 -2.94
C GLU A 6 25.42 21.70 -4.24
N ARG A 7 24.96 22.59 -5.14
CA ARG A 7 24.46 22.19 -6.46
C ARG A 7 25.56 21.63 -7.36
N ASN A 8 26.75 22.25 -7.32
CA ASN A 8 27.90 21.76 -8.10
C ASN A 8 28.38 20.39 -7.60
N GLU A 9 28.38 20.16 -6.29
CA GLU A 9 28.73 18.85 -5.71
C GLU A 9 27.73 17.74 -6.11
N TYR A 10 26.43 18.07 -6.22
CA TYR A 10 25.43 17.12 -6.69
C TYR A 10 25.57 16.78 -8.17
N GLU A 11 25.86 17.77 -9.02
CA GLU A 11 26.02 17.57 -10.46
C GLU A 11 27.19 16.63 -10.75
N GLU A 12 28.34 16.84 -10.09
CA GLU A 12 29.51 15.95 -10.18
C GLU A 12 29.16 14.52 -9.71
N TYR A 13 28.50 14.38 -8.55
CA TYR A 13 28.04 13.09 -8.05
C TYR A 13 27.08 12.37 -9.03
N ALA A 14 26.18 13.11 -9.67
CA ALA A 14 25.25 12.54 -10.62
C ALA A 14 25.97 12.00 -11.87
N GLU A 15 26.99 12.71 -12.38
CA GLU A 15 27.77 12.25 -13.55
C GLU A 15 28.53 10.93 -13.30
N GLU A 16 28.89 10.64 -12.04
CA GLU A 16 29.53 9.37 -11.67
C GLU A 16 28.57 8.16 -11.70
N GLN A 17 27.26 8.39 -11.76
CA GLN A 17 26.26 7.32 -11.73
C GLN A 17 25.76 6.96 -13.13
N THR A 18 25.41 5.68 -13.31
CA THR A 18 24.69 5.25 -14.52
C THR A 18 23.19 5.26 -14.26
N PHE A 19 22.47 6.12 -14.97
CA PHE A 19 21.02 6.20 -14.89
C PHE A 19 20.34 5.50 -16.07
N HIS A 20 19.11 5.04 -15.83
CA HIS A 20 18.21 4.57 -16.88
C HIS A 20 16.91 5.39 -16.83
N THR A 21 16.22 5.45 -17.97
CA THR A 21 14.89 6.07 -18.04
C THR A 21 13.87 5.13 -17.39
N SER A 22 13.11 5.64 -16.42
CA SER A 22 12.01 4.91 -15.79
C SER A 22 10.67 5.29 -16.42
N ASN A 23 9.75 4.32 -16.48
CA ASN A 23 8.37 4.55 -16.89
C ASN A 23 7.53 5.00 -15.68
N ARG A 24 6.59 5.93 -15.91
CA ARG A 24 5.68 6.41 -14.87
C ARG A 24 4.68 5.34 -14.39
N LEU A 25 4.24 4.48 -15.32
CA LEU A 25 3.33 3.37 -15.10
C LEU A 25 3.95 2.10 -15.67
N ALA A 26 3.38 0.95 -15.34
CA ALA A 26 3.72 -0.31 -15.97
C ALA A 26 3.63 -0.16 -17.51
N PRO A 27 4.65 -0.65 -18.26
CA PRO A 27 4.62 -0.69 -19.71
C PRO A 27 3.37 -1.37 -20.27
N GLU A 28 3.01 -1.07 -21.51
CA GLU A 28 1.93 -1.77 -22.20
C GLU A 28 2.24 -3.27 -22.30
N GLY A 29 1.32 -4.10 -21.83
CA GLY A 29 1.48 -5.56 -21.76
C GLY A 29 2.00 -6.07 -20.41
N ASP A 30 2.55 -5.20 -19.55
CA ASP A 30 2.98 -5.58 -18.20
C ASP A 30 1.81 -5.55 -17.21
N GLN A 31 1.90 -6.40 -16.18
CA GLN A 31 0.89 -6.46 -15.13
C GLN A 31 0.97 -5.22 -14.22
N LYS A 32 -0.11 -4.43 -14.19
CA LYS A 32 -0.25 -3.29 -13.28
C LYS A 32 -0.40 -3.74 -11.82
N VAL A 33 0.09 -2.94 -10.89
CA VAL A 33 0.04 -3.20 -9.45
C VAL A 33 -0.78 -2.13 -8.74
N VAL A 34 -1.73 -2.55 -7.90
CA VAL A 34 -2.49 -1.67 -7.02
C VAL A 34 -2.22 -2.02 -5.55
N LEU A 35 -1.94 -0.98 -4.75
CA LEU A 35 -1.88 -1.06 -3.31
C LEU A 35 -3.19 -0.58 -2.71
N VAL A 36 -3.75 -1.33 -1.78
CA VAL A 36 -5.08 -1.05 -1.22
C VAL A 36 -4.99 -1.05 0.30
N ASP A 37 -5.32 0.06 0.97
CA ASP A 37 -5.48 0.07 2.42
C ASP A 37 -6.75 -0.70 2.82
N ILE A 38 -6.80 -1.11 4.09
CA ILE A 38 -7.89 -1.92 4.62
C ILE A 38 -8.86 -1.07 5.44
N ASP A 39 -8.35 -0.40 6.47
CA ASP A 39 -9.18 0.31 7.45
C ASP A 39 -9.73 1.62 6.85
N GLU A 40 -11.04 1.86 6.96
CA GLU A 40 -11.75 2.99 6.33
C GLU A 40 -11.67 3.03 4.79
N THR A 41 -11.16 1.96 4.16
CA THR A 41 -11.06 1.83 2.70
C THR A 41 -11.92 0.66 2.20
N ILE A 42 -11.67 -0.57 2.64
CA ILE A 42 -12.49 -1.76 2.28
C ILE A 42 -13.29 -2.30 3.47
N CYS A 43 -13.10 -1.76 4.66
CA CYS A 43 -13.89 -2.05 5.85
C CYS A 43 -14.05 -0.80 6.71
N PHE A 44 -15.08 -0.80 7.56
CA PHE A 44 -15.44 0.30 8.44
C PHE A 44 -15.73 -0.19 9.86
N TYR A 45 -15.89 0.75 10.80
CA TYR A 45 -16.19 0.44 12.19
C TYR A 45 -17.42 1.22 12.66
N THR A 46 -18.47 0.52 13.10
CA THR A 46 -19.67 1.19 13.66
C THR A 46 -19.44 1.69 15.10
N GLY A 47 -18.40 1.19 15.78
CA GLY A 47 -18.13 1.53 17.18
C GLY A 47 -16.65 1.55 17.52
N LYS A 48 -16.20 0.60 18.34
CA LYS A 48 -14.79 0.51 18.73
C LYS A 48 -13.94 0.14 17.52
N ARG A 49 -12.91 0.95 17.25
CA ARG A 49 -11.91 0.69 16.22
C ARG A 49 -10.92 -0.41 16.67
N GLN A 50 -11.35 -1.66 16.58
CA GLN A 50 -10.56 -2.87 16.89
C GLN A 50 -10.69 -3.84 15.72
N TYR A 51 -9.57 -4.36 15.20
CA TYR A 51 -9.54 -5.08 13.92
C TYR A 51 -10.52 -6.27 13.82
N ASN A 52 -10.85 -6.94 14.92
CA ASN A 52 -11.83 -8.02 14.97
C ASN A 52 -13.30 -7.57 14.90
N LEU A 53 -13.55 -6.27 15.00
CA LEU A 53 -14.86 -5.63 14.87
C LEU A 53 -14.99 -4.87 13.55
N ALA A 54 -14.01 -4.99 12.65
CA ALA A 54 -14.09 -4.40 11.31
C ALA A 54 -15.24 -5.04 10.53
N GLU A 55 -16.08 -4.21 9.91
CA GLU A 55 -17.22 -4.62 9.09
C GLU A 55 -16.85 -4.40 7.61
N PRO A 56 -16.90 -5.44 6.75
CA PRO A 56 -16.51 -5.29 5.35
C PRO A 56 -17.49 -4.39 4.59
N SER A 57 -16.95 -3.54 3.71
CA SER A 57 -17.73 -2.88 2.68
C SER A 57 -17.71 -3.72 1.42
N HIS A 58 -18.75 -4.53 1.22
CA HIS A 58 -18.86 -5.37 0.02
C HIS A 58 -18.83 -4.56 -1.27
N GLU A 59 -19.41 -3.35 -1.27
CA GLU A 59 -19.35 -2.44 -2.41
C GLU A 59 -17.89 -2.05 -2.77
N ASN A 60 -17.07 -1.73 -1.77
CA ASN A 60 -15.67 -1.39 -2.03
C ASN A 60 -14.83 -2.62 -2.38
N ILE A 61 -15.09 -3.75 -1.75
CA ILE A 61 -14.44 -5.03 -2.07
C ILE A 61 -14.74 -5.43 -3.52
N GLU A 62 -15.96 -5.24 -4.01
CA GLU A 62 -16.31 -5.50 -5.42
C GLU A 62 -15.49 -4.64 -6.40
N LYS A 63 -15.26 -3.36 -6.08
CA LYS A 63 -14.39 -2.48 -6.89
C LYS A 63 -12.95 -3.02 -6.96
N ILE A 64 -12.42 -3.53 -5.85
CA ILE A 64 -11.07 -4.12 -5.81
C ILE A 64 -11.03 -5.47 -6.55
N ASN A 65 -12.04 -6.31 -6.36
CA ASN A 65 -12.16 -7.60 -7.05
C ASN A 65 -12.25 -7.40 -8.57
N LYS A 66 -12.89 -6.32 -9.03
CA LYS A 66 -12.90 -5.97 -10.44
C LYS A 66 -11.50 -5.71 -10.99
N LEU A 67 -10.63 -5.00 -10.25
CA LEU A 67 -9.23 -4.80 -10.65
C LEU A 67 -8.49 -6.14 -10.77
N TYR A 68 -8.71 -7.04 -9.80
CA TYR A 68 -8.16 -8.39 -9.87
C TYR A 68 -8.62 -9.12 -11.15
N ASP A 69 -9.93 -9.08 -11.44
CA ASP A 69 -10.53 -9.74 -12.60
C ASP A 69 -10.09 -9.10 -13.94
N GLU A 70 -9.72 -7.82 -13.93
CA GLU A 70 -9.09 -7.10 -15.04
C GLU A 70 -7.58 -7.41 -15.20
N GLY A 71 -7.02 -8.29 -14.35
CA GLY A 71 -5.65 -8.76 -14.43
C GLY A 71 -4.64 -7.97 -13.60
N TRP A 72 -5.07 -7.04 -12.75
CA TRP A 72 -4.17 -6.28 -11.88
C TRP A 72 -3.62 -7.16 -10.75
N ARG A 73 -2.36 -6.92 -10.39
CA ARG A 73 -1.80 -7.45 -9.15
C ARG A 73 -2.30 -6.62 -7.96
N VAL A 74 -3.31 -7.12 -7.29
CA VAL A 74 -3.85 -6.53 -6.05
C VAL A 74 -3.01 -6.93 -4.83
N ILE A 75 -2.48 -5.92 -4.12
CA ILE A 75 -1.76 -6.08 -2.85
C ILE A 75 -2.47 -5.25 -1.78
N TYR A 76 -2.96 -5.91 -0.72
CA TYR A 76 -3.43 -5.17 0.44
C TYR A 76 -2.23 -4.68 1.26
N TRP A 77 -2.19 -3.39 1.55
CA TRP A 77 -1.09 -2.75 2.25
C TRP A 77 -1.61 -1.91 3.40
N THR A 78 -1.37 -2.36 4.63
CA THR A 78 -1.96 -1.75 5.82
C THR A 78 -0.96 -1.57 6.96
N ALA A 79 -1.17 -0.53 7.76
CA ALA A 79 -0.39 -0.29 8.97
C ALA A 79 -0.84 -1.15 10.17
N ARG A 80 -1.84 -2.04 10.02
CA ARG A 80 -2.25 -2.96 11.11
C ARG A 80 -1.05 -3.67 11.70
N GLY A 81 -0.95 -3.64 13.03
CA GLY A 81 0.19 -4.23 13.73
C GLY A 81 1.45 -3.37 13.83
N GLY A 82 1.54 -2.24 13.10
CA GLY A 82 2.73 -1.39 13.05
C GLY A 82 2.90 -0.44 14.24
N SER A 83 1.86 -0.21 15.04
CA SER A 83 1.94 0.67 16.20
C SER A 83 2.75 0.03 17.35
N GLU A 84 3.40 0.86 18.17
CA GLU A 84 4.13 0.37 19.36
C GLU A 84 3.23 -0.42 20.32
N LYS A 85 1.94 -0.03 20.43
CA LYS A 85 0.97 -0.77 21.22
C LYS A 85 0.75 -2.16 20.65
N SER A 86 0.60 -2.28 19.32
CA SER A 86 0.42 -3.56 18.63
C SER A 86 1.66 -4.45 18.70
N LYS A 87 2.86 -3.88 18.58
CA LYS A 87 4.12 -4.63 18.75
C LYS A 87 4.23 -5.21 20.16
N LYS A 88 3.88 -4.43 21.18
CA LYS A 88 3.88 -4.87 22.60
C LYS A 88 2.91 -6.01 22.88
N THR A 89 1.82 -6.16 22.12
CA THR A 89 0.92 -7.31 22.31
C THR A 89 1.50 -8.61 21.76
N GLY A 90 2.55 -8.56 20.92
CA GLY A 90 3.15 -9.75 20.29
C GLY A 90 2.21 -10.50 19.33
N ALA A 91 1.08 -9.89 18.95
CA ALA A 91 0.07 -10.54 18.13
C ALA A 91 0.46 -10.49 16.65
N CYS A 92 0.31 -11.61 15.94
CA CYS A 92 0.52 -11.66 14.49
C CYS A 92 -0.73 -11.16 13.75
N TYR A 93 -0.74 -9.88 13.39
CA TYR A 93 -1.87 -9.27 12.67
C TYR A 93 -1.92 -9.65 11.18
N TYR A 94 -0.85 -10.24 10.65
CA TYR A 94 -0.80 -10.75 9.28
C TYR A 94 -1.79 -11.89 9.05
N GLU A 95 -1.64 -12.99 9.79
CA GLU A 95 -2.49 -14.19 9.62
C GLU A 95 -3.95 -13.89 9.95
N PHE A 96 -4.19 -13.05 10.95
CA PHE A 96 -5.52 -12.57 11.30
C PHE A 96 -6.16 -11.82 10.12
N THR A 97 -5.43 -10.85 9.55
CA THR A 97 -5.94 -10.02 8.47
C THR A 97 -6.10 -10.81 7.17
N TRP A 98 -5.19 -11.74 6.88
CA TRP A 98 -5.31 -12.64 5.72
C TRP A 98 -6.62 -13.42 5.75
N LYS A 99 -6.90 -14.12 6.86
CA LYS A 99 -8.14 -14.89 7.03
C LYS A 99 -9.38 -14.00 6.99
N GLN A 100 -9.27 -12.78 7.52
CA GLN A 100 -10.36 -11.81 7.46
C GLN A 100 -10.68 -11.42 6.01
N LEU A 101 -9.67 -11.08 5.20
CA LEU A 101 -9.82 -10.77 3.78
C LEU A 101 -10.42 -11.93 2.99
N GLU A 102 -9.95 -13.17 3.24
CA GLU A 102 -10.53 -14.37 2.63
C GLU A 102 -12.01 -14.55 3.02
N SER A 103 -12.34 -14.36 4.30
CA SER A 103 -13.72 -14.49 4.80
C SER A 103 -14.68 -13.45 4.22
N TRP A 104 -14.15 -12.29 3.79
CA TRP A 104 -14.92 -11.23 3.15
C TRP A 104 -15.05 -11.39 1.64
N GLY A 105 -14.40 -12.40 1.05
CA GLY A 105 -14.43 -12.66 -0.39
C GLY A 105 -13.51 -11.75 -1.21
N CYS A 106 -12.46 -11.19 -0.58
CA CYS A 106 -11.47 -10.40 -1.31
C CYS A 106 -10.61 -11.30 -2.23
N LYS A 107 -10.42 -10.87 -3.48
CA LYS A 107 -9.47 -11.47 -4.42
C LYS A 107 -8.18 -10.64 -4.42
N PHE A 108 -7.06 -11.26 -4.03
CA PHE A 108 -5.78 -10.57 -3.92
C PHE A 108 -4.60 -11.51 -4.09
N HIS A 109 -3.41 -10.95 -4.30
CA HIS A 109 -2.18 -11.70 -4.54
C HIS A 109 -1.24 -11.68 -3.34
N ASP A 110 -1.29 -10.61 -2.54
CA ASP A 110 -0.37 -10.42 -1.42
C ASP A 110 -0.97 -9.51 -0.35
N LEU A 111 -0.43 -9.61 0.86
CA LEU A 111 -0.77 -8.79 2.01
C LEU A 111 0.53 -8.26 2.61
N SER A 112 0.55 -7.00 3.01
CA SER A 112 1.61 -6.42 3.79
C SER A 112 1.03 -5.66 4.97
N THR A 113 1.52 -5.97 6.16
CA THR A 113 1.09 -5.41 7.45
C THR A 113 2.26 -4.71 8.12
N GLY A 114 2.00 -3.93 9.17
CA GLY A 114 3.06 -3.36 10.01
C GLY A 114 3.90 -4.38 10.80
N THR A 115 3.54 -5.68 10.75
CA THR A 115 4.28 -6.77 11.43
C THR A 115 5.02 -7.73 10.49
N LYS A 116 4.53 -7.94 9.27
CA LYS A 116 5.01 -8.94 8.30
C LYS A 116 4.54 -8.56 6.90
N GLY A 117 5.33 -8.92 5.90
CA GLY A 117 5.06 -8.66 4.47
C GLY A 117 6.19 -7.87 3.83
N LYS A 118 5.97 -7.40 2.61
CA LYS A 118 6.90 -6.51 1.90
C LYS A 118 6.67 -5.07 2.37
N CYS A 119 7.53 -4.58 3.26
CA CYS A 119 7.42 -3.22 3.82
C CYS A 119 8.23 -2.17 3.02
N VAL A 120 9.07 -2.60 2.08
CA VAL A 120 9.75 -1.69 1.14
C VAL A 120 8.72 -1.18 0.14
N LYS A 121 8.73 0.13 -0.15
CA LYS A 121 7.84 0.75 -1.14
C LYS A 121 7.91 -0.04 -2.46
N PRO A 122 6.84 -0.75 -2.86
CA PRO A 122 6.88 -1.53 -4.09
C PRO A 122 6.73 -0.60 -5.29
N ILE A 123 7.09 -1.11 -6.47
CA ILE A 123 6.66 -0.50 -7.73
C ILE A 123 5.14 -0.67 -7.81
N TYR A 124 4.41 0.42 -8.01
CA TYR A 124 2.96 0.42 -8.13
C TYR A 124 2.48 1.44 -9.15
N ASP A 125 1.29 1.20 -9.67
CA ASP A 125 0.58 2.08 -10.60
C ASP A 125 -0.48 2.92 -9.87
N LEU A 126 -1.07 2.35 -8.82
CA LEU A 126 -2.18 2.95 -8.09
C LEU A 126 -2.09 2.65 -6.59
N VAL A 127 -2.45 3.63 -5.77
CA VAL A 127 -2.70 3.48 -4.33
C VAL A 127 -4.14 3.91 -4.06
N ILE A 128 -4.88 3.09 -3.33
CA ILE A 128 -6.23 3.38 -2.84
C ILE A 128 -6.17 3.37 -1.31
N ASP A 129 -6.24 4.54 -0.71
CA ASP A 129 -6.08 4.74 0.74
C ASP A 129 -6.85 5.99 1.17
N ASP A 130 -7.69 5.85 2.20
CA ASP A 130 -8.48 6.94 2.81
C ASP A 130 -7.61 8.09 3.35
N LYS A 131 -6.35 7.80 3.68
CA LYS A 131 -5.36 8.73 4.23
C LYS A 131 -4.40 9.31 3.19
N SER A 132 -4.60 9.02 1.91
CA SER A 132 -3.78 9.60 0.84
C SER A 132 -4.25 10.99 0.43
N LYS A 133 -3.31 11.85 0.04
CA LYS A 133 -3.55 13.18 -0.55
C LYS A 133 -2.54 13.42 -1.65
N ARG A 134 -2.98 14.08 -2.72
CA ARG A 134 -2.06 14.65 -3.72
C ARG A 134 -1.42 15.92 -3.17
N ILE A 135 -0.27 16.31 -3.70
CA ILE A 135 0.43 17.52 -3.23
C ILE A 135 -0.40 18.78 -3.46
N GLU A 136 -1.24 18.79 -4.50
CA GLU A 136 -2.15 19.90 -4.81
C GLU A 136 -3.35 20.01 -3.85
N GLU A 137 -3.52 19.05 -2.92
CA GLU A 137 -4.62 19.00 -1.95
C GLU A 137 -4.20 19.45 -0.54
N ILE A 138 -3.01 20.06 -0.42
CA ILE A 138 -2.45 20.66 0.81
C ILE A 138 -1.86 22.05 0.57
#